data_AF-A0AAW1U2Y1-F1
#
_entry.id   AF-A0AAW1U2Y1-F1
#
_cell.length_a   1.000
_cell.length_b   1.000
_cell.length_c   1.000
_cell.angle_alpha   90.00
_cell.angle_beta   90.00
_cell.angle_gamma   90.00
#
_symmetry.space_group_name_H-M   'P 1'
#
loop_
_entity.id
_entity.type
_entity.pdbx_description
1 polymer ?
#
loop_
_entity_poly.entity_id
_entity_poly.type
_entity_poly.pdbx_seq_one_letter_code
_entity_poly.pdbx_strand_id
1 'polypeptide(L)'
;MPKKPGKYRLIIRALCDANNYYFYNGYIYFGKDSDGKGLTAQEKKFLVPTQCVLRLTKPNQGTNRNMMAVNWFSSIELVDELSSRKSRLNLRQRRIVSSMHHSDHVDKNT
;
A
#
# COMPACT_ATOMS: atom_id res chain seq x y z
N MET A 1 12.09 5.52 -6.54
CA MET A 1 12.26 4.05 -6.50
C MET A 1 12.84 3.56 -7.83
N PRO A 2 13.99 2.86 -7.83
CA PRO A 2 14.78 2.61 -9.05
C PRO A 2 14.10 1.73 -10.11
N LYS A 3 13.25 0.79 -9.69
CA LYS A 3 12.60 -0.22 -10.56
C LYS A 3 11.29 0.22 -11.23
N LYS A 4 10.95 1.53 -11.23
CA LYS A 4 9.70 2.03 -11.84
C LYS A 4 10.02 3.05 -12.94
N PRO A 5 9.22 3.10 -14.02
CA PRO A 5 9.38 4.13 -15.04
C PRO A 5 9.23 5.52 -14.39
N GLY A 6 10.10 6.46 -14.76
CA GLY A 6 10.19 7.81 -14.19
C GLY A 6 11.00 7.90 -12.89
N LYS A 7 12.23 8.44 -12.96
CA LYS A 7 13.19 8.52 -11.83
C LYS A 7 12.66 9.37 -10.66
N TYR A 8 12.01 10.49 -10.99
CA TYR A 8 11.38 11.42 -10.05
C TYR A 8 9.87 11.35 -10.20
N ARG A 9 9.13 11.17 -9.11
CA ARG A 9 7.68 11.02 -9.14
C ARG A 9 7.02 11.44 -7.85
N LEU A 10 5.78 11.88 -7.97
CA LEU A 10 4.84 11.99 -6.86
C LEU A 10 4.44 10.60 -6.40
N ILE A 11 4.43 10.36 -5.09
CA ILE A 11 4.00 9.10 -4.50
C ILE A 11 2.69 9.35 -3.77
N ILE A 12 1.66 8.59 -4.14
CA ILE A 12 0.37 8.57 -3.45
C ILE A 12 0.28 7.23 -2.70
N ARG A 13 0.01 7.31 -1.39
CA ARG A 13 -0.41 6.16 -0.60
C ARG A 13 -1.92 6.06 -0.73
N ALA A 14 -2.42 4.92 -1.19
CA ALA A 14 -3.83 4.74 -1.51
C ALA A 14 -4.37 3.46 -0.87
N LEU A 15 -5.62 3.56 -0.39
CA LEU A 15 -6.50 2.48 -0.02
C LEU A 15 -7.63 2.47 -1.03
N CYS A 16 -7.76 1.37 -1.74
CA CYS A 16 -8.82 1.17 -2.73
C CYS A 16 -9.64 -0.07 -2.38
N ASP A 17 -10.88 -0.10 -2.84
CA ASP A 17 -11.66 -1.32 -2.84
C ASP A 17 -11.04 -2.35 -3.81
N ALA A 18 -11.05 -3.62 -3.40
CA ALA A 18 -10.37 -4.68 -4.12
C ALA A 18 -11.12 -5.15 -5.38
N ASN A 19 -12.44 -4.94 -5.44
CA ASN A 19 -13.30 -5.48 -6.48
C ASN A 19 -13.55 -4.47 -7.59
N ASN A 20 -13.86 -3.22 -7.23
CA ASN A 20 -14.19 -2.17 -8.19
C ASN A 20 -13.08 -1.10 -8.33
N TYR A 21 -11.97 -1.24 -7.62
CA TYR A 21 -10.84 -0.30 -7.64
C TYR A 21 -11.19 1.13 -7.19
N TYR A 22 -12.32 1.32 -6.50
CA TYR A 22 -12.74 2.62 -6.00
C TYR A 22 -11.71 3.19 -5.04
N PHE A 23 -11.24 4.41 -5.31
CA PHE A 23 -10.33 5.12 -4.43
C PHE A 23 -11.05 5.54 -3.16
N TYR A 24 -10.78 4.84 -2.06
CA TYR A 24 -11.49 5.04 -0.80
C TYR A 24 -10.82 6.10 0.07
N ASN A 25 -9.49 6.02 0.22
CA ASN A 25 -8.72 6.98 1.00
C ASN A 25 -7.27 7.03 0.50
N GLY A 26 -6.59 8.15 0.67
CA GLY A 26 -5.18 8.26 0.34
C GLY A 26 -4.57 9.61 0.69
N TYR A 27 -3.24 9.68 0.58
CA TYR A 27 -2.49 10.92 0.78
C TYR A 27 -1.21 10.96 -0.04
N ILE A 28 -0.72 12.17 -0.26
CA ILE A 28 0.55 12.43 -0.91
C ILE A 28 1.68 12.17 0.09
N TYR A 29 2.63 11.31 -0.28
CA TYR A 29 3.88 11.11 0.43
C TYR A 29 4.87 12.21 0.07
N PHE A 30 5.27 13.00 1.06
CA PHE A 30 6.18 14.15 0.91
C PHE A 30 7.52 13.93 1.63
N GLY A 31 7.88 12.69 1.93
CA GLY A 31 9.16 12.34 2.56
C GLY A 31 9.02 11.91 4.02
N LYS A 32 10.05 12.17 4.81
CA LYS A 32 10.14 11.78 6.23
C LYS A 32 8.91 12.28 7.01
N ASP A 33 8.42 11.45 7.92
CA ASP A 33 7.29 11.73 8.82
C ASP A 33 5.93 11.96 8.15
N SER A 34 5.83 11.82 6.83
CA SER A 34 4.56 11.95 6.12
C SER A 34 3.57 10.86 6.54
N ASP A 35 3.99 9.61 6.67
CA ASP A 35 3.12 8.48 7.01
C ASP A 35 2.50 8.60 8.42
N GLY A 36 3.16 9.31 9.35
CA GLY A 36 2.69 9.53 10.72
C GLY A 36 1.81 10.76 10.93
N LYS A 37 1.52 11.56 9.90
CA LYS A 37 0.67 12.76 10.05
C LYS A 37 -0.76 12.39 10.45
N GLY A 38 -1.30 13.09 11.46
CA GLY A 38 -2.65 12.85 11.97
C GLY A 38 -2.78 11.62 12.89
N LEU A 39 -1.66 10.94 13.17
CA LEU A 39 -1.57 9.88 14.18
C LEU A 39 -1.25 10.44 15.57
N THR A 40 -1.65 9.71 16.60
CA THR A 40 -1.31 9.98 18.00
C THR A 40 0.18 9.80 18.27
N ALA A 41 0.66 10.33 19.40
CA ALA A 41 2.05 10.15 19.81
C ALA A 41 2.43 8.66 20.00
N GLN A 42 1.49 7.83 20.43
CA GLN A 42 1.71 6.39 20.59
C GLN A 42 1.79 5.68 19.23
N GLU A 43 0.88 5.99 18.31
CA GLU A 43 0.87 5.39 16.97
C GLU A 43 2.12 5.76 16.15
N LYS A 44 2.71 6.94 16.39
CA LYS A 44 3.97 7.35 15.76
C LYS A 44 5.19 6.57 16.21
N LYS A 45 5.09 5.76 17.28
CA LYS A 45 6.18 4.88 17.73
C LYS A 45 6.27 3.59 16.91
N PHE A 46 5.20 3.23 16.20
CA PHE A 46 5.18 2.05 15.35
C PHE A 46 6.07 2.22 14.10
N LEU A 47 6.32 1.12 13.39
CA LEU A 47 7.07 1.15 12.13
C LEU A 47 6.36 2.03 11.10
N VAL A 48 7.13 2.69 10.21
CA VAL A 48 6.59 3.56 9.16
C VAL A 48 5.50 2.90 8.29
N PRO A 49 5.63 1.61 7.88
CA PRO A 49 4.55 0.94 7.16
C PRO A 49 3.29 0.74 8.01
N THR A 50 3.44 0.43 9.29
CA THR A 50 2.33 0.33 10.24
C THR A 50 1.60 1.68 10.35
N GLN A 51 2.36 2.78 10.53
CA GLN A 51 1.82 4.14 10.54
C GLN A 51 1.02 4.45 9.26
N CYS A 52 1.58 4.12 8.09
CA CYS A 52 0.89 4.32 6.81
C CYS A 52 -0.45 3.59 6.77
N VAL A 53 -0.50 2.33 7.20
CA VAL A 53 -1.75 1.56 7.20
C VAL A 53 -2.73 2.16 8.20
N LEU A 54 -2.35 2.41 9.45
CA LEU A 54 -3.22 3.02 10.46
C LEU A 54 -3.82 4.36 9.99
N ARG A 55 -3.02 5.17 9.30
CA ARG A 55 -3.48 6.44 8.73
C ARG A 55 -4.50 6.23 7.62
N LEU A 56 -4.25 5.33 6.68
CA LEU A 56 -5.16 5.04 5.56
C LEU A 56 -6.48 4.42 6.02
N THR A 57 -6.43 3.62 7.09
CA THR A 57 -7.53 2.76 7.51
C THR A 57 -8.35 3.38 8.62
N LYS A 58 -7.94 4.51 9.18
CA LYS A 58 -8.70 5.27 10.18
C LYS A 58 -10.22 5.37 9.90
N PRO A 59 -10.69 5.70 8.68
CA PRO A 59 -12.14 5.75 8.39
C PRO A 59 -12.84 4.37 8.25
N ASN A 60 -12.10 3.25 8.25
CA ASN A 60 -12.66 1.89 8.12
C ASN A 60 -12.54 1.05 9.40
N GLN A 61 -11.97 1.59 10.49
CA GLN A 61 -11.81 0.86 11.75
C GLN A 61 -13.17 0.47 12.33
N GLY A 62 -13.26 -0.68 13.00
CA GLY A 62 -14.52 -1.17 13.57
C GLY A 62 -15.47 -1.88 12.60
N THR A 63 -15.15 -1.94 11.29
CA THR A 63 -16.05 -2.51 10.27
C THR A 63 -15.81 -4.00 9.98
N ASN A 64 -14.84 -4.64 10.63
CA ASN A 64 -14.40 -6.03 10.36
C ASN A 64 -14.00 -6.29 8.90
N ARG A 65 -13.71 -5.24 8.13
CA ARG A 65 -13.23 -5.39 6.75
C ARG A 65 -11.82 -5.95 6.75
N ASN A 66 -11.58 -6.81 5.77
CA ASN A 66 -10.25 -7.33 5.50
C ASN A 66 -9.51 -6.42 4.52
N MET A 67 -8.23 -6.21 4.79
CA MET A 67 -7.36 -5.38 3.98
C MET A 67 -6.29 -6.24 3.31
N MET A 68 -5.97 -5.89 2.07
CA MET A 68 -4.89 -6.53 1.33
C MET A 68 -3.75 -5.53 1.16
N ALA A 69 -2.54 -5.95 1.55
CA ALA A 69 -1.36 -5.11 1.40
C ALA A 69 -0.19 -5.91 0.82
N VAL A 70 0.75 -5.19 0.20
CA VAL A 70 2.03 -5.75 -0.26
C VAL A 70 2.99 -5.93 0.92
N ASN A 71 4.03 -6.74 0.72
CA ASN A 71 5.00 -7.12 1.76
C ASN A 71 5.59 -5.95 2.57
N TRP A 72 5.76 -4.78 1.96
CA TRP A 72 6.28 -3.60 2.67
C TRP A 72 5.41 -3.19 3.86
N PHE A 73 4.12 -3.52 3.85
CA PHE A 73 3.15 -3.25 4.90
C PHE A 73 2.88 -4.46 5.80
N SER A 74 3.71 -5.50 5.76
CA SER A 74 3.42 -6.78 6.40
C SER A 74 4.30 -6.98 7.62
N SER A 75 3.91 -6.38 8.76
CA SER A 75 4.57 -6.54 10.06
C SER A 75 3.65 -7.26 11.05
N ILE A 76 4.25 -8.00 11.99
CA ILE A 76 3.51 -8.63 13.10
C ILE A 76 2.81 -7.53 13.94
N GLU A 77 3.54 -6.46 14.25
CA GLU A 77 3.03 -5.26 14.92
C GLU A 77 1.71 -4.73 14.30
N LEU A 78 1.63 -4.68 12.96
CA LEU A 78 0.43 -4.22 12.29
C LEU A 78 -0.74 -5.21 12.44
N VAL A 79 -0.48 -6.51 12.41
CA VAL A 79 -1.53 -7.53 12.56
C VAL A 79 -2.16 -7.42 13.95
N ASP A 80 -1.34 -7.28 14.98
CA ASP A 80 -1.79 -7.12 16.37
C ASP A 80 -2.62 -5.85 16.53
N GLU A 81 -2.14 -4.73 15.98
CA GLU A 81 -2.81 -3.44 16.07
C GLU A 81 -4.12 -3.37 15.28
N LEU A 82 -4.22 -4.08 14.14
CA LEU A 82 -5.47 -4.16 13.40
C LEU A 82 -6.50 -5.07 14.09
N SER A 83 -6.02 -6.16 14.70
CA SER A 83 -6.87 -7.09 15.46
C SER A 83 -7.54 -6.38 16.63
N SER A 84 -6.79 -5.56 17.39
CA SER A 84 -7.35 -4.76 18.49
C SER A 84 -8.39 -3.73 18.04
N ARG A 85 -8.33 -3.30 16.77
CA ARG A 85 -9.23 -2.31 16.13
C ARG A 85 -10.35 -2.93 15.31
N LYS A 86 -10.63 -4.23 15.48
CA LYS A 86 -11.65 -4.98 14.73
C LYS A 86 -11.50 -4.85 13.21
N SER A 87 -10.26 -4.97 12.72
CA SER A 87 -9.90 -5.01 11.30
C SER A 87 -8.95 -6.18 11.06
N ARG A 88 -8.91 -6.73 9.83
CA ARG A 88 -8.01 -7.87 9.52
C ARG A 88 -7.10 -7.53 8.35
N LEU A 89 -5.89 -8.10 8.35
CA LEU A 89 -4.92 -7.99 7.26
C LEU A 89 -4.70 -9.36 6.63
N ASN A 90 -4.87 -9.47 5.32
CA ASN A 90 -4.49 -10.63 4.53
C ASN A 90 -3.35 -10.26 3.58
N LEU A 91 -2.34 -11.13 3.49
CA LEU A 91 -1.21 -10.98 2.60
C LEU A 91 -1.51 -11.64 1.26
N ARG A 92 -1.29 -10.91 0.16
CA ARG A 92 -1.12 -11.52 -1.16
C ARG A 92 0.34 -11.40 -1.58
N GLN A 93 1.09 -12.50 -1.47
CA GLN A 93 2.29 -12.68 -2.29
C GLN A 93 1.83 -12.89 -3.74
N ARG A 94 1.63 -11.79 -4.48
CA ARG A 94 1.59 -11.88 -5.94
C ARG A 94 3.03 -12.08 -6.44
N ARG A 95 3.48 -13.34 -6.50
CA ARG A 95 4.61 -13.74 -7.33
C ARG A 95 4.16 -13.68 -8.78
N ILE A 96 4.11 -12.49 -9.37
CA ILE A 96 4.00 -12.37 -10.83
C ILE A 96 5.41 -12.59 -11.38
N VAL A 97 5.74 -13.83 -11.69
CA VAL A 97 6.70 -14.10 -12.77
C VAL A 97 5.88 -14.07 -14.05
N SER A 98 5.87 -12.94 -14.73
CA SER A 98 5.62 -12.91 -16.17
C SER A 98 6.72 -12.06 -16.76
N SER A 99 7.77 -12.73 -17.24
CA SER A 99 8.64 -12.13 -18.24
C SER A 99 7.76 -11.82 -19.45
N MET A 100 7.55 -10.53 -19.72
CA MET A 100 7.14 -10.11 -21.05
C MET A 100 8.37 -10.30 -21.94
N HIS A 101 8.45 -11.42 -22.65
CA HIS A 101 9.20 -11.47 -23.89
C HIS A 101 8.45 -10.56 -24.87
N HIS A 102 9.09 -9.46 -25.25
CA HIS A 102 8.69 -8.71 -26.42
C HIS A 102 9.17 -9.54 -27.63
N SER A 103 8.24 -10.15 -28.34
CA SER A 103 8.53 -10.72 -29.66
C SER A 103 8.49 -9.56 -30.65
N ASP A 104 9.68 -9.11 -31.06
CA ASP A 104 9.83 -8.15 -32.14
C ASP A 104 9.35 -8.79 -33.46
N HIS A 105 8.10 -8.52 -33.85
CA HIS A 105 7.71 -8.63 -35.26
C HIS A 105 8.06 -7.31 -35.94
N VAL A 106 9.21 -7.33 -36.62
CA VAL A 106 9.60 -6.30 -37.58
C VAL A 106 8.75 -6.50 -38.84
N ASP A 107 7.76 -5.63 -39.03
CA ASP A 107 7.12 -5.45 -40.33
C ASP A 107 8.08 -4.68 -41.24
N LYS A 108 8.76 -5.41 -42.13
CA LYS A 108 9.49 -4.81 -43.26
C LYS A 108 8.47 -4.46 -44.33
N ASN A 109 8.16 -3.18 -44.46
CA ASN A 109 7.57 -2.62 -45.68
C ASN A 109 8.08 -1.19 -45.90
N THR A 110 9.28 -1.07 -46.45
CA THR A 110 9.67 -0.05 -47.44
C THR A 110 10.93 -0.51 -48.16
#